data_AF-A0A5N3XMV2-F1
#
_entry.id   AF-A0A5N3XMV2-F1
#
_cell.length_a   1.000
_cell.length_b   1.000
_cell.length_c   1.000
_cell.angle_alpha   90.00
_cell.angle_beta   90.00
_cell.angle_gamma   90.00
#
_symmetry.space_group_name_H-M   'P 1'
#
loop_
_entity.id
_entity.type
_entity.pdbx_description
1 polymer ?
#
loop_
_entity_poly.entity_id
_entity_poly.type
_entity_poly.pdbx_seq_one_letter_code
_entity_poly.pdbx_strand_id
1 'polypeptide(L)'
;MGSGDIERSHGSGGHAAVAVAGKPRGHQRALLVFGFSAGGCSRPSGRRGASKRRTLSFSERHQNLVDINYCKKLQVEALQRLQNQTRDRMVQSGNDDRAERKRFLRLLQDEQFELDMEEAIQKKRDAEIARTMMEEHERLIKEENAAEDKRNRVKAQYSHDLEKQLEEQEKKKQEAYEQLLKEKLMIDEIVRKIYEEDQLERQQRLEKMNTTRRYIEEFQKEQALWRKKKREEMEEENRKIIEFAKLQQQREEDRMAKVQESEEKRLQLQNLEEAEEKLRKQKELKQDFMDQMALKELVLQAAKEEEETFRKAMLAKFAEDDRIELMNAQKQRMKQLEHKRAVEKLIEERRNQFLADKQRELQEWQWQQRRQGCINAIVEEERLKLLKEHAIKLLGYLPKGVFKNEDDIDMLGEEFRKAYQKRSEICEK
;
A
#
# COMPACT_ATOMS: atom_id res chain seq x y z
N MET A 1 -35.55 14.46 1.13
CA MET A 1 -35.19 13.71 2.34
C MET A 1 -33.82 14.25 2.78
N GLY A 2 -33.58 15.00 3.85
CA GLY A 2 -34.34 15.70 4.90
C GLY A 2 -33.41 16.84 5.39
N SER A 3 -33.85 18.07 5.67
CA SER A 3 -34.54 18.57 6.88
C SER A 3 -33.72 18.43 8.17
N GLY A 4 -33.42 19.56 8.83
CA GLY A 4 -32.83 19.71 10.17
C GLY A 4 -31.78 20.84 10.22
N ASP A 5 -32.17 22.11 10.41
CA ASP A 5 -32.35 22.84 11.70
C ASP A 5 -31.01 23.34 12.30
N ILE A 6 -30.67 24.63 12.19
CA ILE A 6 -30.94 25.74 13.15
C ILE A 6 -30.51 25.42 14.58
N GLU A 7 -29.43 26.07 15.05
CA GLU A 7 -29.41 26.65 16.41
C GLU A 7 -28.58 27.95 16.48
N ARG A 8 -29.18 28.94 17.15
CA ARG A 8 -28.61 30.21 17.61
C ARG A 8 -27.85 29.98 18.92
N SER A 9 -26.85 30.81 19.19
CA SER A 9 -26.56 31.22 20.57
C SER A 9 -26.22 32.70 20.64
N HIS A 10 -27.12 33.45 21.26
CA HIS A 10 -26.90 34.77 21.84
C HIS A 10 -27.03 34.65 23.35
N GLY A 11 -26.23 35.42 24.07
CA GLY A 11 -26.45 35.84 25.45
C GLY A 11 -25.16 35.86 26.26
N SER A 12 -24.90 36.78 27.19
CA SER A 12 -25.59 38.00 27.63
C SER A 12 -24.83 38.52 28.87
N GLY A 13 -24.82 39.84 29.09
CA GLY A 13 -24.68 40.46 30.42
C GLY A 13 -23.31 41.10 30.70
N GLY A 14 -23.18 42.32 31.23
CA GLY A 14 -24.14 43.32 31.72
C GLY A 14 -23.47 44.72 31.66
N HIS A 15 -24.19 45.81 31.36
CA HIS A 15 -25.09 46.60 32.20
C HIS A 15 -24.45 47.32 33.40
N ALA A 16 -24.28 48.65 33.28
CA ALA A 16 -24.74 49.71 34.19
C ALA A 16 -24.55 51.06 33.46
N ALA A 17 -25.59 51.73 32.94
CA ALA A 17 -26.50 52.69 33.59
C ALA A 17 -25.73 53.88 34.20
N VAL A 18 -26.00 55.15 33.89
CA VAL A 18 -27.19 55.99 34.22
C VAL A 18 -27.12 57.27 33.34
N ALA A 19 -28.07 57.56 32.42
CA ALA A 19 -29.27 58.43 32.55
C ALA A 19 -29.01 59.87 33.06
N VAL A 20 -29.70 60.97 32.70
CA VAL A 20 -30.71 61.40 31.71
C VAL A 20 -30.69 62.95 31.79
N ALA A 21 -31.14 63.58 30.70
CA ALA A 21 -31.49 64.99 30.44
C ALA A 21 -31.82 65.97 31.61
N GLY A 22 -31.54 67.25 31.37
CA GLY A 22 -32.15 68.40 32.07
C GLY A 22 -31.84 69.76 31.40
N LYS A 23 -32.89 70.53 31.10
CA LYS A 23 -32.90 71.85 30.40
C LYS A 23 -32.79 73.03 31.42
N PRO A 24 -33.00 74.33 31.11
CA PRO A 24 -32.12 75.44 31.54
C PRO A 24 -32.73 76.44 32.55
N ARG A 25 -31.93 77.48 32.89
CA ARG A 25 -32.21 78.85 33.41
C ARG A 25 -31.79 79.15 34.86
N GLY A 26 -31.21 80.35 35.05
CA GLY A 26 -31.55 81.22 36.19
C GLY A 26 -30.41 81.75 37.06
N HIS A 27 -30.01 83.01 36.80
CA HIS A 27 -29.72 84.12 37.73
C HIS A 27 -28.94 83.85 39.04
N GLN A 28 -27.86 84.63 39.27
CA GLN A 28 -27.66 85.34 40.55
C GLN A 28 -27.03 86.74 40.35
N ARG A 29 -27.58 87.67 41.11
CA ARG A 29 -27.18 89.07 41.37
C ARG A 29 -26.55 89.12 42.77
N ALA A 30 -25.51 89.93 42.96
CA ALA A 30 -25.13 90.58 44.23
C ALA A 30 -24.40 91.88 43.82
N LEU A 31 -24.84 93.13 44.03
CA LEU A 31 -25.25 93.92 45.21
C LEU A 31 -24.15 94.18 46.26
N LEU A 32 -23.59 95.40 46.21
CA LEU A 32 -23.03 96.28 47.26
C LEU A 32 -22.82 97.64 46.54
N VAL A 33 -23.70 98.66 46.60
CA VAL A 33 -24.13 99.61 47.65
C VAL A 33 -23.04 100.59 48.14
N PHE A 34 -23.45 101.86 48.22
CA PHE A 34 -22.83 103.11 48.72
C PHE A 34 -21.97 103.91 47.71
N GLY A 35 -22.19 105.21 47.47
CA GLY A 35 -23.00 106.17 48.21
C GLY A 35 -23.30 107.47 47.47
N PHE A 36 -24.36 108.11 47.96
CA PHE A 36 -24.83 109.47 47.73
C PHE A 36 -23.74 110.55 47.91
N SER A 37 -23.83 111.63 47.12
CA SER A 37 -23.73 112.98 47.67
C SER A 37 -24.48 113.97 46.77
N ALA A 38 -25.67 114.35 47.22
CA ALA A 38 -26.37 115.55 46.81
C ALA A 38 -26.04 116.64 47.84
N GLY A 39 -25.68 117.83 47.36
CA GLY A 39 -25.51 119.03 48.18
C GLY A 39 -24.94 120.12 47.27
N GLY A 40 -25.43 121.33 47.23
CA GLY A 40 -26.51 121.98 47.95
C GLY A 40 -26.63 123.38 47.34
N CYS A 41 -27.84 123.92 47.34
CA CYS A 41 -28.11 125.30 46.98
C CYS A 41 -27.47 126.26 47.99
N SER A 42 -26.83 127.32 47.53
CA SER A 42 -26.57 128.52 48.33
C SER A 42 -26.73 129.78 47.47
N ARG A 43 -27.91 130.39 47.61
CA ARG A 43 -28.15 131.82 47.34
C ARG A 43 -27.27 132.67 48.26
N PRO A 44 -26.95 133.89 47.82
CA PRO A 44 -27.26 135.08 48.61
C PRO A 44 -28.08 136.06 47.75
N SER A 45 -29.31 136.47 48.07
CA SER A 45 -29.75 137.38 49.14
C SER A 45 -29.16 138.79 49.09
N GLY A 46 -29.97 139.76 48.61
CA GLY A 46 -29.90 141.20 48.93
C GLY A 46 -28.85 141.99 48.15
N ARG A 47 -29.10 143.18 47.60
CA ARG A 47 -30.04 144.25 47.99
C ARG A 47 -30.72 144.86 46.76
N ARG A 48 -32.05 144.97 46.84
CA ARG A 48 -32.82 145.91 46.02
C ARG A 48 -32.61 147.31 46.62
N GLY A 49 -31.95 148.20 45.89
CA GLY A 49 -32.12 149.63 46.09
C GLY A 49 -33.42 150.04 45.41
N ALA A 50 -34.46 150.35 46.18
CA ALA A 50 -35.64 151.03 45.66
C ALA A 50 -35.26 152.48 45.31
N SER A 51 -34.88 152.71 44.06
CA SER A 51 -34.92 154.05 43.48
C SER A 51 -36.37 154.50 43.44
N LYS A 52 -36.61 155.75 43.86
CA LYS A 52 -37.88 156.47 43.80
C LYS A 52 -38.59 156.12 42.50
N ARG A 53 -39.80 155.51 42.56
CA ARG A 53 -40.64 155.33 41.37
C ARG A 53 -41.07 156.72 40.89
N ARG A 54 -40.25 157.30 40.01
CA ARG A 54 -40.71 158.25 39.00
C ARG A 54 -41.76 157.51 38.17
N THR A 55 -42.94 158.09 38.03
CA THR A 55 -43.89 157.68 37.00
C THR A 55 -43.24 157.92 35.64
N LEU A 56 -42.78 156.84 35.01
CA LEU A 56 -42.18 156.86 33.67
C LEU A 56 -43.23 157.28 32.64
N SER A 57 -42.83 158.18 31.74
CA SER A 57 -43.64 158.68 30.64
C SER A 57 -44.07 157.53 29.70
N PHE A 58 -45.16 157.70 28.96
CA PHE A 58 -45.63 156.70 27.97
C PHE A 58 -44.52 156.27 26.99
N SER A 59 -43.65 157.21 26.60
CA SER A 59 -42.47 156.97 25.74
C SER A 59 -41.46 156.00 26.37
N GLU A 60 -41.16 156.13 27.67
CA GLU A 60 -40.17 155.29 28.37
C GLU A 60 -40.67 153.85 28.56
N ARG A 61 -41.99 153.64 28.66
CA ARG A 61 -42.58 152.29 28.71
C ARG A 61 -42.49 151.56 27.37
N HIS A 62 -42.65 152.29 26.25
CA HIS A 62 -42.52 151.69 24.92
C HIS A 62 -41.07 151.32 24.61
N GLN A 63 -40.10 152.20 24.91
CA GLN A 63 -38.68 151.93 24.66
C GLN A 63 -38.18 150.70 25.43
N ASN A 64 -38.53 150.57 26.71
CA ASN A 64 -38.21 149.37 27.49
C ASN A 64 -38.82 148.09 26.89
N LEU A 65 -40.02 148.16 26.31
CA LEU A 65 -40.66 147.01 25.67
C LEU A 65 -39.93 146.62 24.38
N VAL A 66 -39.48 147.59 23.60
CA VAL A 66 -38.63 147.37 22.41
C VAL A 66 -37.30 146.74 22.81
N ASP A 67 -36.64 147.26 23.85
CA ASP A 67 -35.35 146.75 24.32
C ASP A 67 -35.48 145.33 24.90
N ILE A 68 -36.56 145.05 25.65
CA ILE A 68 -36.85 143.69 26.14
C ILE A 68 -37.10 142.73 24.97
N ASN A 69 -37.87 143.14 23.96
CA ASN A 69 -38.14 142.31 22.80
C ASN A 69 -36.88 142.10 21.95
N TYR A 70 -36.02 143.12 21.81
CA TYR A 70 -34.73 143.01 21.12
C TYR A 70 -33.77 142.08 21.86
N CYS A 71 -33.66 142.19 23.19
CA CYS A 71 -32.89 141.27 24.03
C CYS A 71 -33.42 139.83 23.95
N LYS A 72 -34.74 139.63 23.94
CA LYS A 72 -35.33 138.30 23.75
C LYS A 72 -34.99 137.72 22.36
N LYS A 73 -35.02 138.54 21.31
CA LYS A 73 -34.61 138.11 19.96
C LYS A 73 -33.13 137.67 19.94
N LEU A 74 -32.24 138.45 20.54
CA LEU A 74 -30.82 138.10 20.68
C LEU A 74 -30.60 136.83 21.51
N GLN A 75 -31.36 136.63 22.60
CA GLN A 75 -31.31 135.39 23.38
C GLN A 75 -31.80 134.18 22.57
N VAL A 76 -32.86 134.32 21.78
CA VAL A 76 -33.36 133.25 20.90
C VAL A 76 -32.34 132.93 19.81
N GLU A 77 -31.71 133.93 19.19
CA GLU A 77 -30.64 133.72 18.21
C GLU A 77 -29.40 133.05 18.82
N ALA A 78 -29.01 133.43 20.05
CA ALA A 78 -27.92 132.79 20.78
C ALA A 78 -28.23 131.32 21.13
N LEU A 79 -29.47 131.03 21.55
CA LEU A 79 -29.93 129.66 21.81
C LEU A 79 -29.96 128.82 20.52
N GLN A 80 -30.40 129.39 19.40
CA GLN A 80 -30.36 128.71 18.10
C GLN A 80 -28.92 128.41 17.65
N ARG A 81 -27.96 129.33 17.87
CA ARG A 81 -26.53 129.07 17.58
C ARG A 81 -25.99 127.93 18.42
N LEU A 82 -26.29 127.89 19.72
CA LEU A 82 -25.89 126.80 20.62
C LEU A 82 -26.56 125.47 20.23
N GLN A 83 -27.83 125.50 19.85
CA GLN A 83 -28.55 124.33 19.36
C GLN A 83 -27.93 123.80 18.06
N ASN A 84 -27.60 124.68 17.11
CA ASN A 84 -26.92 124.29 15.87
C ASN A 84 -25.53 123.72 16.14
N GLN A 85 -24.72 124.35 17.01
CA GLN A 85 -23.42 123.80 17.42
C GLN A 85 -23.54 122.43 18.10
N THR A 86 -24.57 122.25 18.93
CA THR A 86 -24.81 120.96 19.61
C THR A 86 -25.21 119.89 18.59
N ARG A 87 -26.06 120.25 17.62
CA ARG A 87 -26.45 119.38 16.50
C ARG A 87 -25.24 119.00 15.64
N ASP A 88 -24.40 119.96 15.28
CA ASP A 88 -23.22 119.72 14.44
C ASP A 88 -22.19 118.85 15.16
N ARG A 89 -21.96 119.07 16.47
CA ARG A 89 -21.11 118.19 17.28
C ARG A 89 -21.66 116.77 17.38
N MET A 90 -22.98 116.60 17.53
CA MET A 90 -23.61 115.27 17.53
C MET A 90 -23.48 114.57 16.17
N VAL A 91 -23.54 115.32 15.07
CA VAL A 91 -23.31 114.77 13.72
C VAL A 91 -21.83 114.41 13.52
N GLN A 92 -20.91 115.25 13.98
CA GLN A 92 -19.47 114.97 13.94
C GLN A 92 -19.13 113.73 14.78
N SER A 93 -19.56 113.66 16.03
CA SER A 93 -19.33 112.50 16.89
C SER A 93 -19.94 111.23 16.30
N GLY A 94 -21.15 111.30 15.73
CA GLY A 94 -21.77 110.15 15.07
C GLY A 94 -21.04 109.71 13.78
N ASN A 95 -20.45 110.65 13.04
CA ASN A 95 -19.61 110.34 11.88
C ASN A 95 -18.26 109.74 12.28
N ASP A 96 -17.68 110.23 13.37
CA ASP A 96 -16.44 109.71 13.96
C ASP A 96 -16.66 108.29 14.49
N ASP A 97 -17.74 108.05 15.25
CA ASP A 97 -18.16 106.71 15.70
C ASP A 97 -18.37 105.75 14.51
N ARG A 98 -18.97 106.24 13.42
CA ARG A 98 -19.16 105.45 12.19
C ARG A 98 -17.84 105.17 11.50
N ALA A 99 -16.89 106.11 11.51
CA ALA A 99 -15.56 105.92 10.95
C ALA A 99 -14.75 104.92 11.78
N GLU A 100 -14.81 105.00 13.11
CA GLU A 100 -14.18 104.05 14.02
C GLU A 100 -14.73 102.64 13.86
N ARG A 101 -16.05 102.46 13.78
CA ARG A 101 -16.67 101.14 13.47
C ARG A 101 -16.15 100.56 12.16
N LYS A 102 -15.97 101.38 11.12
CA LYS A 102 -15.38 100.95 9.84
C LYS A 102 -13.89 100.62 9.92
N ARG A 103 -13.14 101.26 10.83
CA ARG A 103 -11.73 100.90 11.09
C ARG A 103 -11.65 99.56 11.82
N PHE A 104 -12.48 99.38 12.84
CA PHE A 104 -12.57 98.14 13.60
C PHE A 104 -12.97 96.94 12.73
N LEU A 105 -13.97 97.11 11.84
CA LEU A 105 -14.35 96.07 10.89
C LEU A 105 -13.24 95.70 9.89
N ARG A 106 -12.40 96.67 9.49
CA ARG A 106 -11.23 96.38 8.63
C ARG A 106 -10.16 95.59 9.37
N LEU A 107 -9.86 95.97 10.62
CA LEU A 107 -8.93 95.21 11.45
C LEU A 107 -9.40 93.77 11.65
N LEU A 108 -10.69 93.54 11.93
CA LEU A 108 -11.24 92.19 12.02
C LEU A 108 -11.17 91.42 10.70
N GLN A 109 -11.37 92.11 9.57
CA GLN A 109 -11.26 91.49 8.25
C GLN A 109 -9.80 91.13 7.93
N ASP A 110 -8.85 91.98 8.30
CA ASP A 110 -7.41 91.75 8.13
C ASP A 110 -6.95 90.59 9.02
N GLU A 111 -7.37 90.56 10.30
CA GLU A 111 -7.11 89.43 11.22
C GLU A 111 -7.70 88.12 10.70
N GLN A 112 -8.92 88.14 10.15
CA GLN A 112 -9.52 86.96 9.54
C GLN A 112 -8.74 86.50 8.30
N PHE A 113 -8.25 87.42 7.48
CA PHE A 113 -7.45 87.10 6.30
C PHE A 113 -6.10 86.48 6.68
N GLU A 114 -5.43 86.99 7.73
CA GLU A 114 -4.19 86.40 8.25
C GLU A 114 -4.43 84.98 8.77
N LEU A 115 -5.53 84.74 9.52
CA LEU A 115 -5.89 83.39 9.99
C LEU A 115 -6.17 82.43 8.83
N ASP A 116 -6.91 82.86 7.81
CA ASP A 116 -7.21 82.05 6.62
C ASP A 116 -5.92 81.75 5.83
N MET A 117 -4.99 82.71 5.76
CA MET A 117 -3.68 82.52 5.13
C MET A 117 -2.81 81.54 5.92
N GLU A 118 -2.75 81.65 7.24
CA GLU A 118 -2.05 80.71 8.11
C GLU A 118 -2.63 79.30 8.00
N GLU A 119 -3.96 79.17 7.99
CA GLU A 119 -4.63 77.89 7.79
C GLU A 119 -4.32 77.30 6.39
N ALA A 120 -4.25 78.14 5.36
CA ALA A 120 -3.86 77.70 4.01
C ALA A 120 -2.40 77.25 3.94
N ILE A 121 -1.48 77.92 4.65
CA ILE A 121 -0.09 77.51 4.77
C ILE A 121 0.02 76.17 5.51
N GLN A 122 -0.73 76.02 6.60
CA GLN A 122 -0.75 74.77 7.36
C GLN A 122 -1.34 73.62 6.54
N LYS A 123 -2.46 73.84 5.84
CA LYS A 123 -3.04 72.86 4.91
C LYS A 123 -2.06 72.45 3.81
N LYS A 124 -1.23 73.36 3.29
CA LYS A 124 -0.18 73.01 2.32
C LYS A 124 0.91 72.13 2.92
N ARG A 125 1.39 72.46 4.12
CA ARG A 125 2.38 71.64 4.85
C ARG A 125 1.82 70.26 5.18
N ASP A 126 0.60 70.18 5.68
CA ASP A 126 -0.06 68.92 6.00
C ASP A 126 -0.29 68.09 4.72
N ALA A 127 -0.62 68.72 3.59
CA ALA A 127 -0.73 68.04 2.30
C ALA A 127 0.62 67.55 1.76
N GLU A 128 1.70 68.31 1.97
CA GLU A 128 3.07 67.88 1.62
C GLU A 128 3.51 66.69 2.47
N ILE A 129 3.28 66.73 3.79
CA ILE A 129 3.54 65.61 4.70
C ILE A 129 2.70 64.38 4.31
N ALA A 130 1.43 64.57 3.97
CA ALA A 130 0.58 63.48 3.50
C ALA A 130 1.10 62.85 2.20
N ARG A 131 1.62 63.67 1.26
CA ARG A 131 2.24 63.16 0.03
C ARG A 131 3.50 62.35 0.32
N THR A 132 4.41 62.84 1.16
CA THR A 132 5.64 62.10 1.50
C THR A 132 5.31 60.78 2.21
N MET A 133 4.36 60.81 3.15
CA MET A 133 3.89 59.60 3.84
C MET A 133 3.25 58.59 2.87
N MET A 134 2.45 59.06 1.91
CA MET A 134 1.85 58.20 0.87
C MET A 134 2.91 57.59 -0.04
N GLU A 135 3.89 58.38 -0.50
CA GLU A 135 4.99 57.89 -1.33
C GLU A 135 5.86 56.86 -0.60
N GLU A 136 6.16 57.09 0.69
CA GLU A 136 6.88 56.14 1.54
C GLU A 136 6.06 54.86 1.74
N HIS A 137 4.77 54.98 2.05
CA HIS A 137 3.89 53.81 2.18
C HIS A 137 3.79 53.03 0.87
N GLU A 138 3.74 53.70 -0.29
CA GLU A 138 3.70 53.05 -1.59
C GLU A 138 5.01 52.31 -1.88
N ARG A 139 6.16 52.89 -1.49
CA ARG A 139 7.47 52.21 -1.59
C ARG A 139 7.52 50.97 -0.71
N LEU A 140 7.07 51.06 0.54
CA LEU A 140 7.02 49.93 1.46
C LEU A 140 6.14 48.80 0.91
N ILE A 141 4.95 49.12 0.36
CA ILE A 141 4.08 48.13 -0.29
C ILE A 141 4.81 47.48 -1.47
N LYS A 142 5.49 48.26 -2.33
CA LYS A 142 6.22 47.73 -3.48
C LYS A 142 7.36 46.79 -3.06
N GLU A 143 8.09 47.16 -2.01
CA GLU A 143 9.16 46.33 -1.46
C GLU A 143 8.63 45.04 -0.81
N GLU A 144 7.53 45.13 -0.05
CA GLU A 144 6.86 43.99 0.54
C GLU A 144 6.32 43.02 -0.53
N ASN A 145 5.62 43.55 -1.54
CA ASN A 145 5.16 42.78 -2.69
C ASN A 145 6.32 42.12 -3.45
N ALA A 146 7.41 42.84 -3.68
CA ALA A 146 8.59 42.28 -4.35
C ALA A 146 9.29 41.20 -3.51
N ALA A 147 9.28 41.33 -2.18
CA ALA A 147 9.79 40.31 -1.27
C ALA A 147 8.86 39.08 -1.24
N GLU A 148 7.55 39.29 -1.27
CA GLU A 148 6.54 38.25 -1.35
C GLU A 148 6.64 37.49 -2.68
N ASP A 149 6.80 38.18 -3.81
CA ASP A 149 7.04 37.58 -5.12
C ASP A 149 8.28 36.68 -5.13
N LYS A 150 9.37 37.11 -4.49
CA LYS A 150 10.58 36.27 -4.35
C LYS A 150 10.27 35.01 -3.53
N ARG A 151 9.55 35.14 -2.42
CA ARG A 151 9.13 33.97 -1.60
C ARG A 151 8.23 33.04 -2.40
N ASN A 152 7.29 33.58 -3.17
CA ASN A 152 6.37 32.83 -4.01
C ASN A 152 7.11 32.11 -5.14
N ARG A 153 8.11 32.73 -5.76
CA ARG A 153 8.99 32.07 -6.74
C ARG A 153 9.73 30.88 -6.15
N VAL A 154 10.30 31.04 -4.95
CA VAL A 154 11.00 29.92 -4.26
C VAL A 154 10.02 28.81 -3.91
N LYS A 155 8.83 29.14 -3.40
CA LYS A 155 7.77 28.15 -3.13
C LYS A 155 7.33 27.42 -4.40
N ALA A 156 7.21 28.12 -5.52
CA ALA A 156 6.87 27.54 -6.81
C ALA A 156 7.96 26.58 -7.32
N GLN A 157 9.23 26.96 -7.19
CA GLN A 157 10.36 26.07 -7.51
C GLN A 157 10.35 24.82 -6.64
N TYR A 158 10.18 24.97 -5.34
CA TYR A 158 10.09 23.85 -4.41
C TYR A 158 8.91 22.92 -4.75
N SER A 159 7.74 23.50 -5.07
CA SER A 159 6.55 22.72 -5.48
C SER A 159 6.79 21.97 -6.78
N HIS A 160 7.45 22.60 -7.76
CA HIS A 160 7.83 22.01 -9.04
C HIS A 160 8.82 20.85 -8.88
N ASP A 161 9.81 21.00 -8.00
CA ASP A 161 10.78 19.95 -7.71
C ASP A 161 10.14 18.76 -6.98
N LEU A 162 9.19 19.02 -6.06
CA LEU A 162 8.39 17.96 -5.45
C LEU A 162 7.52 17.22 -6.47
N GLU A 163 6.89 17.94 -7.40
CA GLU A 163 6.07 17.35 -8.46
C GLU A 163 6.91 16.44 -9.36
N LYS A 164 8.12 16.88 -9.76
CA LYS A 164 9.08 16.04 -10.47
C LYS A 164 9.47 14.77 -9.70
N GLN A 165 9.70 14.87 -8.39
CA GLN A 165 10.01 13.69 -7.58
C GLN A 165 8.86 12.68 -7.57
N LEU A 166 7.62 13.16 -7.49
CA LEU A 166 6.44 12.31 -7.58
C LEU A 166 6.32 11.66 -8.97
N GLU A 167 6.51 12.44 -10.04
CA GLU A 167 6.53 11.90 -11.42
C GLU A 167 7.61 10.82 -11.61
N GLU A 168 8.81 11.02 -11.08
CA GLU A 168 9.88 10.02 -11.13
C GLU A 168 9.52 8.74 -10.37
N GLN A 169 8.86 8.86 -9.21
CA GLN A 169 8.38 7.71 -8.46
C GLN A 169 7.27 6.98 -9.21
N GLU A 170 6.36 7.70 -9.86
CA GLU A 170 5.32 7.10 -10.70
C GLU A 170 5.91 6.40 -11.91
N LYS A 171 6.88 6.99 -12.61
CA LYS A 171 7.60 6.35 -13.71
C LYS A 171 8.30 5.07 -13.26
N LYS A 172 9.00 5.09 -12.13
CA LYS A 172 9.62 3.88 -11.56
C LYS A 172 8.60 2.79 -11.25
N LYS A 173 7.42 3.16 -10.74
CA LYS A 173 6.32 2.21 -10.51
C LYS A 173 5.78 1.63 -11.82
N GLN A 174 5.63 2.47 -12.86
CA GLN A 174 5.21 2.04 -14.19
C GLN A 174 6.23 1.09 -14.82
N GLU A 175 7.52 1.43 -14.78
CA GLU A 175 8.61 0.58 -15.26
C GLU A 175 8.67 -0.76 -14.51
N ALA A 176 8.52 -0.75 -13.19
CA ALA A 176 8.45 -1.96 -12.38
C ALA A 176 7.23 -2.82 -12.73
N TYR A 177 6.08 -2.18 -12.97
CA TYR A 177 4.86 -2.88 -13.41
C TYR A 177 5.03 -3.49 -14.80
N GLU A 178 5.66 -2.79 -15.74
CA GLU A 178 5.99 -3.33 -17.06
C GLU A 178 6.96 -4.51 -16.99
N GLN A 179 7.97 -4.44 -16.12
CA GLN A 179 8.88 -5.55 -15.86
C GLN A 179 8.12 -6.75 -15.31
N LEU A 180 7.24 -6.55 -14.32
CA LEU A 180 6.40 -7.62 -13.78
C LEU A 180 5.49 -8.24 -14.84
N LEU A 181 4.94 -7.44 -15.76
CA LEU A 181 4.12 -7.97 -16.84
C LEU A 181 4.95 -8.79 -17.84
N LYS A 182 6.17 -8.35 -18.16
CA LYS A 182 7.12 -9.12 -18.99
C LYS A 182 7.50 -10.43 -18.32
N GLU A 183 7.80 -10.41 -17.01
CA GLU A 183 8.09 -11.62 -16.23
C GLU A 183 6.90 -12.57 -16.21
N LYS A 184 5.68 -12.07 -16.00
CA LYS A 184 4.46 -12.88 -16.06
C LYS A 184 4.30 -13.56 -17.42
N LEU A 185 4.45 -12.82 -18.52
CA LEU A 185 4.36 -13.38 -19.87
C LEU A 185 5.45 -14.43 -20.14
N MET A 186 6.67 -14.20 -19.64
CA MET A 186 7.77 -15.17 -19.72
C MET A 186 7.44 -16.44 -18.92
N ILE A 187 6.88 -16.31 -17.71
CA ILE A 187 6.43 -17.44 -16.90
C ILE A 187 5.32 -18.20 -17.62
N ASP A 188 4.32 -17.52 -18.18
CA ASP A 188 3.24 -18.15 -18.94
C ASP A 188 3.78 -18.91 -20.17
N GLU A 189 4.82 -18.40 -20.84
CA GLU A 189 5.51 -19.12 -21.92
C GLU A 189 6.28 -20.35 -21.41
N ILE A 190 6.98 -20.26 -20.29
CA ILE A 190 7.68 -21.40 -19.66
C ILE A 190 6.68 -22.48 -19.27
N VAL A 191 5.57 -22.12 -18.59
CA VAL A 191 4.53 -23.07 -18.19
C VAL A 191 3.90 -23.75 -19.41
N ARG A 192 3.68 -23.00 -20.50
CA ARG A 192 3.20 -23.57 -21.76
C ARG A 192 4.18 -24.58 -22.34
N LYS A 193 5.47 -24.27 -22.39
CA LYS A 193 6.52 -25.19 -22.87
C LYS A 193 6.61 -26.45 -22.01
N ILE A 194 6.55 -26.32 -20.68
CA ILE A 194 6.52 -27.48 -19.77
C ILE A 194 5.31 -28.37 -20.08
N TYR A 195 4.13 -27.77 -20.27
CA TYR A 195 2.94 -28.54 -20.58
C TYR A 195 3.05 -29.25 -21.94
N GLU A 196 3.59 -28.59 -22.96
CA GLU A 196 3.84 -29.18 -24.28
C GLU A 196 4.87 -30.33 -24.21
N GLU A 197 5.97 -30.14 -23.48
CA GLU A 197 6.99 -31.17 -23.25
C GLU A 197 6.43 -32.37 -22.48
N ASP A 198 5.66 -32.14 -21.40
CA ASP A 198 4.99 -33.19 -20.63
C ASP A 198 4.01 -34.00 -21.50
N GLN A 199 3.27 -33.34 -22.40
CA GLN A 199 2.36 -34.02 -23.32
C GLN A 199 3.13 -34.86 -24.33
N LEU A 200 4.22 -34.33 -24.91
CA LEU A 200 5.06 -35.04 -25.84
C LEU A 200 5.71 -36.26 -25.18
N GLU A 201 6.21 -36.13 -23.95
CA GLU A 201 6.80 -37.24 -23.20
C GLU A 201 5.77 -38.35 -22.93
N ARG A 202 4.54 -37.98 -22.56
CA ARG A 202 3.44 -38.95 -22.41
C ARG A 202 3.12 -39.66 -23.72
N GLN A 203 3.08 -38.95 -24.85
CA GLN A 203 2.85 -39.56 -26.16
C GLN A 203 3.97 -40.53 -26.53
N GLN A 204 5.24 -40.14 -26.40
CA GLN A 204 6.37 -41.03 -26.66
C GLN A 204 6.36 -42.26 -25.74
N ARG A 205 5.98 -42.10 -24.47
CA ARG A 205 5.84 -43.22 -23.53
C ARG A 205 4.71 -44.16 -23.96
N LEU A 206 3.59 -43.61 -24.40
CA LEU A 206 2.47 -44.39 -24.94
C LEU A 206 2.87 -45.13 -26.23
N GLU A 207 3.61 -44.48 -27.14
CA GLU A 207 4.13 -45.10 -28.35
C GLU A 207 5.07 -46.27 -28.04
N LYS A 208 6.01 -46.10 -27.11
CA LYS A 208 6.88 -47.19 -26.64
C LYS A 208 6.08 -48.34 -26.02
N MET A 209 5.01 -48.03 -25.28
CA MET A 209 4.11 -49.05 -24.74
C MET A 209 3.33 -49.75 -25.86
N ASN A 210 2.90 -49.02 -26.88
CA ASN A 210 2.17 -49.58 -28.01
C ASN A 210 3.06 -50.44 -28.92
N THR A 211 4.32 -50.05 -29.17
CA THR A 211 5.26 -50.87 -29.94
C THR A 211 5.56 -52.18 -29.21
N THR A 212 5.91 -52.12 -27.93
CA THR A 212 6.14 -53.31 -27.10
C THR A 212 4.90 -54.20 -27.03
N ARG A 213 3.71 -53.61 -26.85
CA ARG A 213 2.43 -54.33 -26.90
C ARG A 213 2.21 -55.02 -28.25
N ARG A 214 2.45 -54.35 -29.38
CA ARG A 214 2.29 -54.94 -30.72
C ARG A 214 3.23 -56.13 -30.92
N TYR A 215 4.49 -56.00 -30.53
CA TYR A 215 5.44 -57.12 -30.59
C TYR A 215 4.99 -58.31 -29.72
N ILE A 216 4.47 -58.04 -28.52
CA ILE A 216 3.92 -59.10 -27.65
C ILE A 216 2.70 -59.76 -28.28
N GLU A 217 1.77 -58.98 -28.84
CA GLU A 217 0.57 -59.50 -29.51
C GLU A 217 0.91 -60.32 -30.76
N GLU A 218 1.88 -59.88 -31.56
CA GLU A 218 2.40 -60.61 -32.73
C GLU A 218 3.03 -61.95 -32.30
N PHE A 219 3.90 -61.92 -31.28
CA PHE A 219 4.51 -63.12 -30.74
C PHE A 219 3.47 -64.11 -30.16
N GLN A 220 2.45 -63.60 -29.45
CA GLN A 220 1.37 -64.44 -28.94
C GLN A 220 0.54 -65.07 -30.06
N LYS A 221 0.26 -64.34 -31.15
CA LYS A 221 -0.42 -64.88 -32.33
C LYS A 221 0.40 -65.99 -32.99
N GLU A 222 1.70 -65.77 -33.16
CA GLU A 222 2.61 -66.79 -33.70
C GLU A 222 2.64 -68.04 -32.83
N GLN A 223 2.73 -67.88 -31.50
CA GLN A 223 2.66 -69.02 -30.59
C GLN A 223 1.32 -69.75 -30.63
N ALA A 224 0.20 -69.02 -30.76
CA ALA A 224 -1.13 -69.62 -30.86
C ALA A 224 -1.29 -70.40 -32.17
N LEU A 225 -0.80 -69.85 -33.29
CA LEU A 225 -0.75 -70.52 -34.58
C LEU A 225 0.11 -71.78 -34.52
N TRP A 226 1.30 -71.69 -33.90
CA TRP A 226 2.17 -72.86 -33.69
C TRP A 226 1.49 -73.94 -32.85
N ARG A 227 0.87 -73.58 -31.73
CA ARG A 227 0.08 -74.51 -30.90
C ARG A 227 -1.10 -75.11 -31.64
N LYS A 228 -1.76 -74.35 -32.52
CA LYS A 228 -2.86 -74.84 -33.35
C LYS A 228 -2.36 -75.85 -34.38
N LYS A 229 -1.31 -75.50 -35.13
CA LYS A 229 -0.68 -76.39 -36.11
C LYS A 229 -0.17 -77.68 -35.47
N LYS A 230 0.46 -77.59 -34.30
CA LYS A 230 0.92 -78.77 -33.56
C LYS A 230 -0.24 -79.66 -33.09
N ARG A 231 -1.36 -79.07 -32.69
CA ARG A 231 -2.59 -79.83 -32.38
C ARG A 231 -3.18 -80.49 -33.62
N GLU A 232 -3.25 -79.79 -34.74
CA GLU A 232 -3.74 -80.34 -36.01
C GLU A 232 -2.86 -81.52 -36.47
N GLU A 233 -1.54 -81.40 -36.40
CA GLU A 233 -0.59 -82.50 -36.66
C GLU A 233 -0.85 -83.69 -35.74
N MET A 234 -0.99 -83.46 -34.42
CA MET A 234 -1.31 -84.55 -33.49
C MET A 234 -2.70 -85.16 -33.75
N GLU A 235 -3.70 -84.37 -34.13
CA GLU A 235 -5.04 -84.88 -34.47
C GLU A 235 -5.02 -85.71 -35.76
N GLU A 236 -4.18 -85.37 -36.74
CA GLU A 236 -3.98 -86.18 -37.94
C GLU A 236 -3.25 -87.49 -37.64
N GLU A 237 -2.21 -87.46 -36.80
CA GLU A 237 -1.53 -88.66 -36.32
C GLU A 237 -2.50 -89.53 -35.51
N ASN A 238 -3.27 -88.94 -34.60
CA ASN A 238 -4.26 -89.64 -33.81
C ASN A 238 -5.38 -90.23 -34.68
N ARG A 239 -5.80 -89.53 -35.75
CA ARG A 239 -6.73 -90.09 -36.76
C ARG A 239 -6.15 -91.31 -37.44
N LYS A 240 -4.88 -91.28 -37.86
CA LYS A 240 -4.21 -92.44 -38.46
C LYS A 240 -4.09 -93.62 -37.49
N ILE A 241 -3.84 -93.34 -36.22
CA ILE A 241 -3.81 -94.36 -35.15
C ILE A 241 -5.20 -95.00 -34.98
N ILE A 242 -6.26 -94.19 -34.93
CA ILE A 242 -7.63 -94.69 -34.81
C ILE A 242 -8.01 -95.54 -36.04
N GLU A 243 -7.70 -95.09 -37.25
CA GLU A 243 -7.97 -95.86 -38.46
C GLU A 243 -7.17 -97.17 -38.50
N PHE A 244 -5.91 -97.16 -38.06
CA PHE A 244 -5.11 -98.37 -37.92
C PHE A 244 -5.67 -99.32 -36.85
N ALA A 245 -6.09 -98.78 -35.70
CA ALA A 245 -6.71 -99.56 -34.62
C ALA A 245 -8.02 -100.20 -35.08
N LYS A 246 -8.88 -99.46 -35.80
CA LYS A 246 -10.11 -100.00 -36.41
C LYS A 246 -9.80 -101.09 -37.43
N LEU A 247 -8.79 -100.90 -38.28
CA LEU A 247 -8.38 -101.91 -39.26
C LEU A 247 -7.86 -103.18 -38.59
N GLN A 248 -7.13 -103.04 -37.47
CA GLN A 248 -6.72 -104.20 -36.67
C GLN A 248 -7.91 -104.87 -36.00
N GLN A 249 -8.81 -104.11 -35.39
CA GLN A 249 -10.06 -104.64 -34.82
C GLN A 249 -10.87 -105.39 -35.87
N GLN A 250 -11.05 -104.86 -37.07
CA GLN A 250 -11.74 -105.55 -38.16
C GLN A 250 -11.02 -106.83 -38.60
N ARG A 251 -9.68 -106.84 -38.64
CA ARG A 251 -8.91 -108.05 -38.96
C ARG A 251 -9.00 -109.09 -37.85
N GLU A 252 -9.01 -108.66 -36.59
CA GLU A 252 -9.23 -109.54 -35.45
C GLU A 252 -10.65 -110.07 -35.45
N GLU A 253 -11.65 -109.23 -35.68
CA GLU A 253 -13.06 -109.61 -35.84
C GLU A 253 -13.24 -110.59 -37.01
N ASP A 254 -12.62 -110.36 -38.16
CA ASP A 254 -12.66 -111.28 -39.30
C ASP A 254 -11.95 -112.61 -39.01
N ARG A 255 -10.85 -112.57 -38.25
CA ARG A 255 -10.16 -113.79 -37.78
C ARG A 255 -11.04 -114.54 -36.79
N MET A 256 -11.64 -113.84 -35.84
CA MET A 256 -12.55 -114.40 -34.83
C MET A 256 -13.83 -114.92 -35.47
N ALA A 257 -14.37 -114.25 -36.49
CA ALA A 257 -15.52 -114.70 -37.26
C ALA A 257 -15.20 -115.93 -38.10
N LYS A 258 -14.02 -115.98 -38.74
CA LYS A 258 -13.56 -117.20 -39.45
C LYS A 258 -13.27 -118.36 -38.51
N VAL A 259 -12.69 -118.09 -37.33
CA VAL A 259 -12.49 -119.10 -36.31
C VAL A 259 -13.85 -119.59 -35.81
N GLN A 260 -14.80 -118.71 -35.51
CA GLN A 260 -16.16 -119.07 -35.11
C GLN A 260 -16.91 -119.85 -36.20
N GLU A 261 -16.85 -119.45 -37.46
CA GLU A 261 -17.45 -120.18 -38.58
C GLU A 261 -16.78 -121.55 -38.78
N SER A 262 -15.46 -121.62 -38.62
CA SER A 262 -14.72 -122.88 -38.65
C SER A 262 -15.03 -123.75 -37.44
N GLU A 263 -15.24 -123.17 -36.26
CA GLU A 263 -15.60 -123.86 -35.02
C GLU A 263 -17.06 -124.30 -35.02
N GLU A 264 -17.97 -123.56 -35.64
CA GLU A 264 -19.37 -123.96 -35.86
C GLU A 264 -19.45 -125.12 -36.86
N LYS A 265 -18.70 -125.05 -37.97
CA LYS A 265 -18.52 -126.17 -38.91
C LYS A 265 -17.84 -127.36 -38.24
N ARG A 266 -16.85 -127.10 -37.38
CA ARG A 266 -16.15 -128.12 -36.58
C ARG A 266 -17.06 -128.69 -35.51
N LEU A 267 -17.93 -127.93 -34.85
CA LEU A 267 -18.91 -128.39 -33.86
C LEU A 267 -20.03 -129.19 -34.52
N GLN A 268 -20.42 -128.85 -35.74
CA GLN A 268 -21.36 -129.65 -36.54
C GLN A 268 -20.75 -131.00 -36.97
N LEU A 269 -19.46 -131.02 -37.33
CA LEU A 269 -18.72 -132.25 -37.64
C LEU A 269 -18.32 -133.03 -36.36
N GLN A 270 -17.99 -132.34 -35.27
CA GLN A 270 -17.67 -132.92 -33.96
C GLN A 270 -18.92 -133.50 -33.30
N ASN A 271 -20.11 -132.93 -33.44
CA ASN A 271 -21.33 -133.61 -32.96
C ASN A 271 -21.61 -134.94 -33.70
N LEU A 272 -21.05 -135.14 -34.91
CA LEU A 272 -21.09 -136.40 -35.65
C LEU A 272 -19.92 -137.33 -35.29
N GLU A 273 -18.76 -136.79 -34.93
CA GLU A 273 -17.49 -137.52 -34.70
C GLU A 273 -17.17 -137.75 -33.19
N GLU A 274 -17.71 -136.95 -32.27
CA GLU A 274 -17.63 -137.08 -30.79
C GLU A 274 -18.39 -138.30 -30.26
N ALA A 275 -19.24 -138.92 -31.08
CA ALA A 275 -19.78 -140.25 -30.84
C ALA A 275 -18.71 -141.35 -31.06
N GLU A 276 -17.71 -141.11 -31.92
CA GLU A 276 -16.76 -142.12 -32.40
C GLU A 276 -15.36 -141.96 -31.78
N GLU A 277 -14.92 -140.73 -31.52
CA GLU A 277 -13.54 -140.39 -31.13
C GLU A 277 -13.34 -140.15 -29.62
N LYS A 278 -14.31 -140.50 -28.76
CA LYS A 278 -14.18 -140.38 -27.28
C LYS A 278 -13.14 -141.31 -26.64
N LEU A 279 -12.61 -142.28 -27.40
CA LEU A 279 -11.68 -143.30 -26.87
C LEU A 279 -10.19 -143.05 -27.21
N ARG A 280 -9.86 -142.17 -28.16
CA ARG A 280 -8.47 -142.01 -28.64
C ARG A 280 -7.75 -140.74 -28.15
N LYS A 281 -8.47 -139.65 -27.87
CA LYS A 281 -7.88 -138.32 -27.63
C LYS A 281 -7.24 -138.07 -26.25
N GLN A 282 -7.34 -138.99 -25.27
CA GLN A 282 -6.82 -138.74 -23.91
C GLN A 282 -5.28 -138.70 -23.77
N LYS A 283 -4.52 -139.15 -24.78
CA LYS A 283 -3.05 -139.21 -24.70
C LYS A 283 -2.31 -138.13 -25.50
N GLU A 284 -2.84 -137.62 -26.60
CA GLU A 284 -2.20 -136.57 -27.41
C GLU A 284 -2.46 -135.15 -26.86
N LEU A 285 -3.62 -134.92 -26.22
CA LEU A 285 -4.00 -133.64 -25.58
C LEU A 285 -3.00 -133.12 -24.52
N LYS A 286 -2.13 -133.98 -23.98
CA LYS A 286 -1.14 -133.59 -22.95
C LYS A 286 0.16 -133.04 -23.54
N GLN A 287 0.52 -133.39 -24.77
CA GLN A 287 1.74 -132.91 -25.42
C GLN A 287 1.51 -131.55 -26.09
N ASP A 288 0.38 -131.38 -26.81
CA ASP A 288 0.03 -130.10 -27.45
C ASP A 288 -0.26 -128.98 -26.43
N PHE A 289 -0.80 -129.34 -25.25
CA PHE A 289 -1.02 -128.39 -24.16
C PHE A 289 0.30 -127.87 -23.57
N MET A 290 1.35 -128.72 -23.51
CA MET A 290 2.66 -128.32 -23.02
C MET A 290 3.38 -127.37 -23.99
N ASP A 291 3.30 -127.64 -25.29
CA ASP A 291 3.95 -126.80 -26.31
C ASP A 291 3.24 -125.44 -26.50
N GLN A 292 1.90 -125.40 -26.37
CA GLN A 292 1.13 -124.15 -26.39
C GLN A 292 1.35 -123.28 -25.14
N MET A 293 1.55 -123.90 -23.98
CA MET A 293 1.86 -123.18 -22.73
C MET A 293 3.27 -122.60 -22.78
N ALA A 294 4.25 -123.33 -23.32
CA ALA A 294 5.61 -122.83 -23.51
C ALA A 294 5.68 -121.62 -24.47
N LEU A 295 4.91 -121.66 -25.57
CA LEU A 295 4.85 -120.54 -26.52
C LEU A 295 4.16 -119.29 -25.92
N LYS A 296 3.07 -119.47 -25.15
CA LYS A 296 2.40 -118.39 -24.42
C LYS A 296 3.27 -117.76 -23.35
N GLU A 297 4.06 -118.56 -22.64
CA GLU A 297 4.95 -118.10 -21.60
C GLU A 297 6.10 -117.26 -22.20
N LEU A 298 6.61 -117.63 -23.37
CA LEU A 298 7.63 -116.87 -24.10
C LEU A 298 7.11 -115.51 -24.61
N VAL A 299 5.87 -115.46 -25.12
CA VAL A 299 5.21 -114.20 -25.52
C VAL A 299 4.92 -113.30 -24.33
N LEU A 300 4.47 -113.87 -23.20
CA LEU A 300 4.26 -113.11 -21.95
C LEU A 300 5.56 -112.59 -21.35
N GLN A 301 6.68 -113.32 -21.49
CA GLN A 301 8.00 -112.85 -21.06
C GLN A 301 8.48 -111.68 -21.93
N ALA A 302 8.34 -111.77 -23.26
CA ALA A 302 8.66 -110.67 -24.17
C ALA A 302 7.79 -109.42 -23.90
N ALA A 303 6.49 -109.58 -23.65
CA ALA A 303 5.61 -108.47 -23.27
C ALA A 303 6.00 -107.81 -21.93
N LYS A 304 6.41 -108.61 -20.93
CA LYS A 304 6.92 -108.09 -19.65
C LYS A 304 8.25 -107.35 -19.82
N GLU A 305 9.13 -107.80 -20.71
CA GLU A 305 10.39 -107.11 -21.02
C GLU A 305 10.14 -105.77 -21.74
N GLU A 306 9.17 -105.71 -22.65
CA GLU A 306 8.73 -104.46 -23.29
C GLU A 306 8.08 -103.50 -22.28
N GLU A 307 7.24 -104.00 -21.37
CA GLU A 307 6.66 -103.19 -20.28
C GLU A 307 7.73 -102.67 -19.31
N GLU A 308 8.73 -103.48 -18.95
CA GLU A 308 9.83 -103.08 -18.08
C GLU A 308 10.76 -102.06 -18.77
N THR A 309 11.00 -102.19 -20.06
CA THR A 309 11.76 -101.19 -20.82
C THR A 309 11.00 -99.88 -20.96
N PHE A 310 9.68 -99.93 -21.19
CA PHE A 310 8.81 -98.75 -21.19
C PHE A 310 8.76 -98.08 -19.81
N ARG A 311 8.64 -98.87 -18.73
CA ARG A 311 8.63 -98.38 -17.35
C ARG A 311 9.95 -97.73 -16.96
N LYS A 312 11.08 -98.32 -17.35
CA LYS A 312 12.43 -97.74 -17.18
C LYS A 312 12.58 -96.44 -17.97
N ALA A 313 12.10 -96.39 -19.21
CA ALA A 313 12.12 -95.16 -20.02
C ALA A 313 11.26 -94.05 -19.41
N MET A 314 10.10 -94.39 -18.86
CA MET A 314 9.19 -93.43 -18.22
C MET A 314 9.77 -92.90 -16.91
N LEU A 315 10.36 -93.76 -16.07
CA LEU A 315 11.06 -93.36 -14.85
C LEU A 315 12.28 -92.47 -15.15
N ALA A 316 13.02 -92.76 -16.23
CA ALA A 316 14.12 -91.91 -16.68
C ALA A 316 13.64 -90.51 -17.12
N LYS A 317 12.49 -90.42 -17.82
CA LYS A 317 11.89 -89.14 -18.20
C LYS A 317 11.48 -88.31 -16.98
N PHE A 318 10.82 -88.92 -16.00
CA PHE A 318 10.45 -88.21 -14.76
C PHE A 318 11.69 -87.71 -14.00
N ALA A 319 12.77 -88.50 -13.94
CA ALA A 319 14.01 -88.06 -13.30
C ALA A 319 14.70 -86.89 -14.06
N GLU A 320 14.60 -86.87 -15.39
CA GLU A 320 15.10 -85.77 -16.23
C GLU A 320 14.27 -84.50 -16.00
N ASP A 321 12.94 -84.63 -15.95
CA ASP A 321 12.01 -83.52 -15.69
C ASP A 321 12.22 -82.93 -14.27
N ASP A 322 12.36 -83.77 -13.24
CA ASP A 322 12.68 -83.35 -11.87
C ASP A 322 14.02 -82.59 -11.79
N ARG A 323 15.04 -83.05 -12.54
CA ARG A 323 16.34 -82.38 -12.63
C ARG A 323 16.23 -81.00 -13.30
N ILE A 324 15.38 -80.88 -14.32
CA ILE A 324 15.11 -79.61 -15.01
C ILE A 324 14.33 -78.65 -14.11
N GLU A 325 13.37 -79.15 -13.33
CA GLU A 325 12.62 -78.37 -12.36
C GLU A 325 13.52 -77.77 -11.27
N LEU A 326 14.44 -78.57 -10.71
CA LEU A 326 15.43 -78.10 -9.72
C LEU A 326 16.32 -76.98 -10.30
N MET A 327 16.80 -77.14 -11.53
CA MET A 327 17.63 -76.13 -12.20
C MET A 327 16.84 -74.84 -12.53
N ASN A 328 15.57 -74.97 -12.90
CA ASN A 328 14.69 -73.82 -13.13
C ASN A 328 14.37 -73.08 -11.82
N ALA A 329 14.13 -73.80 -10.72
CA ALA A 329 13.92 -73.23 -9.40
C ALA A 329 15.16 -72.47 -8.90
N GLN A 330 16.36 -73.01 -9.12
CA GLN A 330 17.62 -72.33 -8.82
C GLN A 330 17.77 -71.04 -9.65
N LYS A 331 17.47 -71.09 -10.95
CA LYS A 331 17.52 -69.92 -11.84
C LYS A 331 16.54 -68.83 -11.43
N GLN A 332 15.33 -69.18 -11.00
CA GLN A 332 14.35 -68.23 -10.46
C GLN A 332 14.84 -67.59 -9.17
N ARG A 333 15.42 -68.38 -8.24
CA ARG A 333 16.02 -67.86 -7.01
C ARG A 333 17.16 -66.88 -7.29
N MET A 334 18.03 -67.19 -8.25
CA MET A 334 19.12 -66.31 -8.66
C MET A 334 18.60 -64.99 -9.26
N LYS A 335 17.60 -65.02 -10.15
CA LYS A 335 16.99 -63.80 -10.70
C LYS A 335 16.33 -62.94 -9.64
N GLN A 336 15.61 -63.55 -8.70
CA GLN A 336 15.02 -62.82 -7.57
C GLN A 336 16.10 -62.18 -6.69
N LEU A 337 17.22 -62.87 -6.46
CA LEU A 337 18.35 -62.34 -5.72
C LEU A 337 18.99 -61.14 -6.45
N GLU A 338 19.15 -61.23 -7.77
CA GLU A 338 19.65 -60.13 -8.61
C GLU A 338 18.72 -58.91 -8.57
N HIS A 339 17.40 -59.13 -8.68
CA HIS A 339 16.41 -58.05 -8.55
C HIS A 339 16.44 -57.41 -7.15
N LYS A 340 16.55 -58.21 -6.08
CA LYS A 340 16.70 -57.71 -4.70
C LYS A 340 17.96 -56.85 -4.55
N ARG A 341 19.11 -57.34 -5.04
CA ARG A 341 20.38 -56.58 -5.03
C ARG A 341 20.30 -55.29 -5.84
N ALA A 342 19.61 -55.29 -6.97
CA ALA A 342 19.43 -54.08 -7.78
C ALA A 342 18.57 -53.04 -7.04
N VAL A 343 17.49 -53.47 -6.36
CA VAL A 343 16.66 -52.59 -5.55
C VAL A 343 17.42 -52.05 -4.33
N GLU A 344 18.18 -52.88 -3.64
CA GLU A 344 19.03 -52.46 -2.51
C GLU A 344 20.06 -51.41 -2.93
N LYS A 345 20.73 -51.59 -4.08
CA LYS A 345 21.64 -50.58 -4.64
C LYS A 345 20.96 -49.24 -4.89
N LEU A 346 19.75 -49.24 -5.46
CA LEU A 346 18.99 -48.00 -5.67
C LEU A 346 18.61 -47.30 -4.37
N ILE A 347 18.30 -48.06 -3.32
CA ILE A 347 18.01 -47.51 -1.99
C ILE A 347 19.28 -46.91 -1.37
N GLU A 348 20.42 -47.59 -1.52
CA GLU A 348 21.71 -47.16 -0.99
C GLU A 348 22.22 -45.91 -1.71
N GLU A 349 22.10 -45.85 -3.04
CA GLU A 349 22.40 -44.65 -3.85
C GLU A 349 21.56 -43.46 -3.42
N ARG A 350 20.26 -43.66 -3.18
CA ARG A 350 19.37 -42.59 -2.68
C ARG A 350 19.75 -42.11 -1.28
N ARG A 351 20.15 -43.03 -0.39
CA ARG A 351 20.67 -42.68 0.95
C ARG A 351 21.96 -41.89 0.86
N ASN A 352 22.88 -42.30 0.00
CA ASN A 352 24.16 -41.62 -0.22
C ASN A 352 23.97 -40.22 -0.82
N GLN A 353 23.04 -40.07 -1.78
CA GLN A 353 22.65 -38.76 -2.32
C GLN A 353 22.10 -37.86 -1.22
N PHE A 354 21.18 -38.37 -0.39
CA PHE A 354 20.64 -37.59 0.73
C PHE A 354 21.72 -37.15 1.73
N LEU A 355 22.67 -38.04 2.07
CA LEU A 355 23.80 -37.69 2.95
C LEU A 355 24.72 -36.66 2.32
N ALA A 356 25.03 -36.78 1.03
CA ALA A 356 25.85 -35.83 0.29
C ALA A 356 25.17 -34.45 0.21
N ASP A 357 23.86 -34.41 -0.03
CA ASP A 357 23.07 -33.18 -0.06
C ASP A 357 23.08 -32.50 1.32
N LYS A 358 22.89 -33.27 2.40
CA LYS A 358 22.98 -32.73 3.77
C LYS A 358 24.37 -32.22 4.11
N GLN A 359 25.42 -32.86 3.63
CA GLN A 359 26.78 -32.36 3.79
C GLN A 359 27.01 -31.07 3.01
N ARG A 360 26.49 -30.94 1.79
CA ARG A 360 26.57 -29.69 1.00
C ARG A 360 25.83 -28.55 1.69
N GLU A 361 24.60 -28.77 2.16
CA GLU A 361 23.83 -27.78 2.93
C GLU A 361 24.62 -27.30 4.17
N LEU A 362 25.25 -28.21 4.90
CA LEU A 362 26.06 -27.85 6.07
C LEU A 362 27.30 -27.02 5.68
N GLN A 363 27.98 -27.38 4.59
CA GLN A 363 29.14 -26.65 4.10
C GLN A 363 28.77 -25.25 3.61
N GLU A 364 27.65 -25.12 2.88
CA GLU A 364 27.10 -23.84 2.46
C GLU A 364 26.73 -22.97 3.65
N TRP A 365 26.08 -23.55 4.67
CA TRP A 365 25.75 -22.84 5.90
C TRP A 365 27.02 -22.35 6.63
N GLN A 366 28.05 -23.19 6.76
CA GLN A 366 29.33 -22.79 7.35
C GLN A 366 30.05 -21.71 6.53
N TRP A 367 29.96 -21.78 5.20
CA TRP A 367 30.54 -20.79 4.31
C TRP A 367 29.81 -19.44 4.41
N GLN A 368 28.48 -19.47 4.50
CA GLN A 368 27.66 -18.29 4.77
C GLN A 368 27.97 -17.68 6.14
N GLN A 369 28.10 -18.50 7.19
CA GLN A 369 28.49 -18.04 8.53
C GLN A 369 29.89 -17.41 8.52
N ARG A 370 30.87 -18.03 7.83
CA ARG A 370 32.20 -17.43 7.66
C ARG A 370 32.15 -16.11 6.89
N ARG A 371 31.36 -16.04 5.82
CA ARG A 371 31.18 -14.81 5.03
C ARG A 371 30.52 -13.71 5.84
N GLN A 372 29.46 -14.02 6.59
CA GLN A 372 28.82 -13.07 7.52
C GLN A 372 29.77 -12.66 8.64
N GLY A 373 30.56 -13.59 9.19
CA GLY A 373 31.62 -13.29 10.16
C GLY A 373 32.68 -12.34 9.60
N CYS A 374 33.15 -12.55 8.37
CA CYS A 374 34.07 -11.65 7.69
C CYS A 374 33.46 -10.27 7.46
N ILE A 375 32.19 -10.19 7.02
CA ILE A 375 31.48 -8.92 6.85
C ILE A 375 31.35 -8.19 8.19
N ASN A 376 30.96 -8.91 9.25
CA ASN A 376 30.84 -8.34 10.60
C ASN A 376 32.19 -7.85 11.13
N ALA A 377 33.28 -8.57 10.87
CA ALA A 377 34.63 -8.14 11.24
C ALA A 377 35.02 -6.83 10.54
N ILE A 378 34.78 -6.72 9.22
CA ILE A 378 35.04 -5.50 8.45
C ILE A 378 34.18 -4.34 8.97
N VAL A 379 32.90 -4.59 9.27
CA VAL A 379 31.99 -3.57 9.82
C VAL A 379 32.45 -3.11 11.20
N GLU A 380 32.91 -4.00 12.07
CA GLU A 380 33.45 -3.62 13.39
C GLU A 380 34.78 -2.86 13.27
N GLU A 381 35.66 -3.26 12.34
CA GLU A 381 36.91 -2.53 12.07
C GLU A 381 36.63 -1.09 11.61
N GLU A 382 35.73 -0.91 10.64
CA GLU A 382 35.31 0.41 10.19
C GLU A 382 34.56 1.18 11.28
N ARG A 383 33.73 0.51 12.10
CA ARG A 383 33.09 1.14 13.27
C ARG A 383 34.11 1.69 14.25
N LEU A 384 35.14 0.91 14.61
CA LEU A 384 36.19 1.34 15.53
C LEU A 384 37.05 2.47 14.94
N LYS A 385 37.32 2.42 13.64
CA LYS A 385 38.01 3.49 12.92
C LYS A 385 37.23 4.80 12.96
N LEU A 386 35.93 4.76 12.67
CA LEU A 386 35.04 5.91 12.77
C LEU A 386 34.95 6.45 14.21
N LEU A 387 34.89 5.57 15.20
CA LEU A 387 34.91 5.97 16.61
C LEU A 387 36.23 6.69 16.96
N LYS A 388 37.39 6.15 16.58
CA LYS A 388 38.69 6.79 16.86
C LYS A 388 38.84 8.16 16.18
N GLU A 389 38.40 8.28 14.94
CA GLU A 389 38.54 9.51 14.14
C GLU A 389 37.57 10.62 14.56
N HIS A 390 36.34 10.25 14.90
CA HIS A 390 35.25 11.22 15.12
C HIS A 390 34.83 11.37 16.58
N ALA A 391 35.02 10.37 17.44
CA ALA A 391 34.53 10.46 18.82
C ALA A 391 35.22 11.60 19.56
N ILE A 392 36.55 11.76 19.42
CA ILE A 392 37.33 12.80 20.11
C ILE A 392 36.80 14.20 19.83
N LYS A 393 36.38 14.48 18.59
CA LYS A 393 35.82 15.79 18.19
C LYS A 393 34.41 16.03 18.72
N LEU A 394 33.71 14.98 19.13
CA LEU A 394 32.30 14.99 19.54
C LEU A 394 32.11 14.70 21.04
N LEU A 395 33.18 14.71 21.83
CA LEU A 395 33.15 14.44 23.27
C LEU A 395 32.04 15.26 23.97
N GLY A 396 31.10 14.57 24.64
CA GLY A 396 29.95 15.17 25.33
C GLY A 396 28.64 15.22 24.54
N TYR A 397 28.69 15.08 23.21
CA TYR A 397 27.53 15.16 22.30
C TYR A 397 27.16 13.82 21.63
N LEU A 398 27.80 12.70 21.99
CA LEU A 398 27.42 11.39 21.44
C LEU A 398 26.10 10.88 22.07
N PRO A 399 25.18 10.30 21.26
CA PRO A 399 23.98 9.63 21.74
C PRO A 399 24.27 8.41 22.64
N LYS A 400 23.31 8.05 23.51
CA LYS A 400 23.37 6.80 24.29
C LYS A 400 23.26 5.59 23.34
N GLY A 401 24.12 4.59 23.51
CA GLY A 401 24.14 3.35 22.72
C GLY A 401 25.21 3.25 21.62
N VAL A 402 26.09 4.26 21.49
CA VAL A 402 27.20 4.25 20.52
C VAL A 402 28.34 3.29 20.93
N PHE A 403 28.56 3.13 22.23
CA PHE A 403 29.53 2.19 22.80
C PHE A 403 28.84 0.86 23.11
N LYS A 404 29.43 -0.25 22.68
CA LYS A 404 28.89 -1.60 22.93
C LYS A 404 29.41 -2.16 24.26
N ASN A 405 30.72 -2.03 24.49
CA ASN A 405 31.41 -2.53 25.68
C ASN A 405 32.26 -1.42 26.33
N GLU A 406 32.67 -1.62 27.58
CA GLU A 406 33.60 -0.72 28.30
C GLU A 406 34.96 -0.61 27.58
N ASP A 407 35.38 -1.66 26.88
CA ASP A 407 36.59 -1.67 26.03
C ASP A 407 36.59 -0.58 24.94
N ASP A 408 35.41 -0.24 24.39
CA ASP A 408 35.28 0.82 23.37
C ASP A 408 35.58 2.21 23.96
N ILE A 409 35.26 2.42 25.24
CA ILE A 409 35.50 3.67 25.96
C ILE A 409 36.98 3.76 26.34
N ASP A 410 37.57 2.64 26.74
CA ASP A 410 38.97 2.52 27.12
C ASP A 410 39.93 2.82 25.97
N MET A 411 39.57 2.43 24.74
CA MET A 411 40.36 2.68 23.53
C MET A 411 40.40 4.16 23.08
N LEU A 412 39.54 5.02 23.62
CA LEU A 412 39.45 6.44 23.25
C LEU A 412 40.19 7.39 24.21
N GLY A 413 40.78 6.85 25.28
CA GLY A 413 41.64 7.56 26.22
C GLY A 413 40.96 7.97 27.53
N GLU A 414 41.76 8.47 28.47
CA GLU A 414 41.31 8.77 29.85
C GLU A 414 40.28 9.90 29.95
N GLU A 415 40.28 10.83 28.99
CA GLU A 415 39.31 11.93 28.93
C GLU A 415 37.87 11.44 28.68
N PHE A 416 37.71 10.36 27.90
CA PHE A 416 36.41 9.73 27.67
C PHE A 416 35.93 8.97 28.91
N ARG A 417 36.81 8.21 29.56
CA ARG A 417 36.49 7.54 30.84
C ARG A 417 35.97 8.52 31.88
N LYS A 418 36.67 9.64 32.10
CA LYS A 418 36.27 10.66 33.09
C LYS A 418 34.93 11.34 32.74
N ALA A 419 34.69 11.63 31.46
CA ALA A 419 33.46 12.31 31.01
C ALA A 419 32.21 11.41 31.10
N TYR A 420 32.35 10.12 30.77
CA TYR A 420 31.21 9.18 30.78
C TYR A 420 31.01 8.48 32.13
N GLN A 421 32.05 8.30 32.96
CA GLN A 421 31.91 7.88 34.38
C GLN A 421 31.17 8.92 35.21
N LYS A 422 31.49 10.22 35.06
CA LYS A 422 30.71 11.29 35.72
C LYS A 422 29.23 11.28 35.30
N ARG A 423 28.92 10.93 34.06
CA ARG A 423 27.53 10.88 33.57
C ARG A 423 26.77 9.63 34.03
N SER A 424 27.42 8.48 34.21
CA SER A 424 26.77 7.29 34.80
C SER A 424 26.43 7.54 36.27
N GLU A 425 27.34 8.15 37.03
CA GLU A 425 27.13 8.52 38.44
C GLU A 425 26.00 9.57 38.65
N ILE A 426 25.74 10.41 37.65
CA ILE A 426 24.65 11.40 37.66
C ILE A 426 23.30 10.77 37.27
N CYS A 427 23.29 9.64 36.55
CA CYS A 427 22.07 9.02 36.03
C CYS A 427 21.53 7.88 36.92
N GLU A 428 22.31 7.42 37.90
CA GLU A 428 21.91 6.42 38.92
C GLU A 428 21.42 7.06 40.25
N LYS A 429 21.32 8.39 40.32
CA LYS A 429 20.59 9.13 41.37
C LYS A 429 19.35 9.77 40.76
#